data_AF-A0A9E3LWH5-F1
#
_entry.id   AF-A0A9E3LWH5-F1
#
_cell.length_a   1.000
_cell.length_b   1.000
_cell.length_c   1.000
_cell.angle_alpha   90.00
_cell.angle_beta   90.00
_cell.angle_gamma   90.00
#
_symmetry.space_group_name_H-M   'P 1'
#
loop_
_entity.id
_entity.type
_entity.pdbx_description
1 polymer ?
#
loop_
_entity_poly.entity_id
_entity_poly.type
_entity_poly.pdbx_seq_one_letter_code
_entity_poly.pdbx_strand_id
1 'polypeptide(L)'
;MSQHREIFNQLLLAFDYSAKQVSAWTGIHESRLSRFRTGKLDLEAGEFFSLLACMPKEFQDSFWLKIREGETSWRIRVLSASHHEIEEILRGLADRWASSTDEAKIAS
;
A
#
# COMPACT_ATOMS: atom_id res chain seq x y z
N MET A 1 -12.40 -2.88 -3.02
CA MET A 1 -12.04 -4.18 -2.40
C MET A 1 -10.81 -4.86 -3.00
N SER A 2 -10.56 -4.82 -4.32
CA SER A 2 -9.43 -5.53 -4.94
C SER A 2 -8.05 -5.17 -4.34
N GLN A 3 -7.70 -3.88 -4.27
CA GLN A 3 -6.43 -3.41 -3.73
C GLN A 3 -6.25 -3.77 -2.24
N HIS A 4 -7.31 -3.61 -1.44
CA HIS A 4 -7.27 -3.94 -0.01
C HIS A 4 -7.02 -5.44 0.20
N ARG A 5 -7.70 -6.31 -0.57
CA ARG A 5 -7.45 -7.75 -0.54
C ARG A 5 -6.03 -8.10 -0.99
N GLU A 6 -5.52 -7.43 -2.01
CA GLU A 6 -4.18 -7.71 -2.52
C GLU A 6 -3.09 -7.36 -1.50
N ILE A 7 -3.18 -6.18 -0.88
CA ILE A 7 -2.30 -5.78 0.23
C ILE A 7 -2.42 -6.77 1.39
N PHE A 8 -3.65 -7.16 1.76
CA PHE A 8 -3.89 -8.14 2.80
C PHE A 8 -3.20 -9.48 2.51
N ASN A 9 -3.33 -10.00 1.28
CA ASN A 9 -2.69 -11.24 0.85
C ASN A 9 -1.15 -11.14 0.86
N GLN A 10 -0.59 -10.02 0.40
CA GLN A 10 0.86 -9.79 0.43
C GLN A 10 1.40 -9.80 1.86
N LEU A 11 0.70 -9.17 2.79
CA LEU A 11 1.11 -9.14 4.19
C LEU A 11 0.97 -10.51 4.86
N LEU A 12 -0.06 -11.30 4.53
CA LEU A 12 -0.14 -12.67 5.05
C LEU A 12 1.08 -13.50 4.66
N LEU A 13 1.61 -13.32 3.45
CA LEU A 13 2.84 -13.98 3.01
C LEU A 13 4.07 -13.42 3.73
N ALA A 14 4.16 -12.10 3.91
CA ALA A 14 5.30 -11.47 4.56
C ALA A 14 5.44 -11.84 6.04
N PHE A 15 4.31 -12.03 6.73
CA PHE A 15 4.26 -12.43 8.15
C PHE A 15 4.19 -13.95 8.36
N ASP A 16 4.18 -14.74 7.28
CA ASP A 16 4.01 -16.20 7.30
C ASP A 16 2.75 -16.67 8.08
N TYR A 17 1.64 -15.95 7.90
CA TYR A 17 0.39 -16.26 8.58
C TYR A 17 -0.45 -17.27 7.79
N SER A 18 -0.68 -18.42 8.42
CA SER A 18 -1.55 -19.46 7.88
C SER A 18 -3.04 -19.09 7.96
N ALA A 19 -3.86 -19.68 7.09
CA ALA A 19 -5.31 -19.51 7.14
C ALA A 19 -5.91 -19.93 8.49
N LYS A 20 -5.32 -20.93 9.14
CA LYS A 20 -5.71 -21.42 10.46
C LYS A 20 -5.46 -20.39 11.56
N GLN A 21 -4.32 -19.71 11.55
CA GLN A 21 -4.02 -18.63 12.50
C GLN A 21 -5.00 -17.46 12.33
N VAL A 22 -5.22 -17.04 11.09
CA VAL A 22 -6.16 -15.96 10.79
C VAL A 22 -7.58 -16.33 11.19
N SER A 23 -8.01 -17.57 10.92
CA SER A 23 -9.30 -18.09 11.37
C SER A 23 -9.44 -18.08 12.90
N ALA A 24 -8.37 -18.43 13.63
CA ALA A 24 -8.38 -18.43 15.09
C ALA A 24 -8.51 -17.02 15.67
N TRP A 25 -7.86 -16.02 15.07
CA TRP A 25 -7.95 -14.62 15.54
C TRP A 25 -9.27 -13.95 15.19
N THR A 26 -9.81 -14.25 14.00
CA THR A 26 -10.97 -13.52 13.44
C THR A 26 -12.30 -14.23 13.68
N GLY A 27 -12.28 -15.52 14.04
CA GLY A 27 -13.47 -16.38 14.09
C GLY A 27 -14.07 -16.70 12.72
N ILE A 28 -13.46 -16.24 11.62
CA ILE A 28 -13.93 -16.48 10.27
C ILE A 28 -13.44 -17.86 9.82
N HIS A 29 -14.40 -18.72 9.46
CA HIS A 29 -14.09 -20.07 8.98
C HIS A 29 -13.12 -20.06 7.78
N GLU A 30 -12.15 -20.97 7.79
CA GLU A 30 -11.06 -21.05 6.81
C GLU A 30 -11.54 -21.08 5.35
N SER A 31 -12.66 -21.77 5.09
CA SER A 31 -13.24 -21.83 3.74
C SER A 31 -13.74 -20.47 3.23
N ARG A 32 -14.32 -19.65 4.13
CA ARG A 32 -14.78 -18.29 3.80
C ARG A 32 -13.58 -17.38 3.57
N LEU A 33 -12.56 -17.48 4.43
CA LEU A 33 -11.30 -16.74 4.27
C LEU A 33 -10.60 -17.09 2.96
N SER A 34 -10.52 -18.37 2.60
CA SER A 34 -9.93 -18.83 1.34
C SER A 34 -10.65 -18.28 0.11
N ARG A 35 -12.00 -18.31 0.12
CA ARG A 35 -12.80 -17.71 -0.96
C ARG A 35 -12.61 -16.21 -1.06
N PHE A 36 -12.51 -15.51 0.07
CA PHE A 36 -12.19 -14.09 0.09
C PHE A 36 -10.81 -13.83 -0.55
N ARG A 37 -9.77 -14.52 -0.07
CA ARG A 37 -8.38 -14.36 -0.55
C ARG A 37 -8.22 -14.60 -2.05
N THR A 38 -8.99 -15.54 -2.61
CA THR A 38 -8.97 -15.88 -4.04
C THR A 38 -9.91 -15.04 -4.90
N GLY A 39 -10.65 -14.09 -4.31
CA GLY A 39 -11.61 -13.26 -5.03
C GLY A 39 -12.89 -13.98 -5.46
N LYS A 40 -13.13 -15.21 -4.97
CA LYS A 40 -14.37 -15.96 -5.18
C LYS A 40 -15.51 -15.52 -4.25
N LEU A 41 -15.21 -14.60 -3.34
CA LEU A 41 -16.12 -13.93 -2.42
C LEU A 41 -15.54 -12.56 -2.13
N ASP A 42 -16.38 -11.53 -2.13
CA ASP A 42 -16.03 -10.25 -1.53
C ASP A 42 -16.66 -10.17 -0.13
N LEU A 43 -15.89 -9.66 0.82
CA LEU A 43 -16.42 -9.27 2.13
C LEU A 43 -16.97 -7.86 2.02
N GLU A 44 -18.04 -7.59 2.77
CA GLU A 44 -18.48 -6.20 2.94
C GLU A 44 -17.42 -5.39 3.67
N ALA A 45 -17.43 -4.06 3.51
CA ALA A 45 -16.41 -3.21 4.10
C ALA A 45 -16.34 -3.34 5.64
N GLY A 46 -17.49 -3.39 6.30
CA GLY A 46 -17.55 -3.59 7.76
C GLY A 46 -17.00 -4.95 8.20
N GLU A 47 -17.27 -6.00 7.43
CA GLU A 47 -16.73 -7.35 7.70
C GLU A 47 -15.21 -7.39 7.51
N PHE A 48 -14.69 -6.75 6.46
CA PHE A 48 -13.25 -6.67 6.21
C PHE A 48 -12.51 -5.88 7.30
N PHE A 49 -13.04 -4.73 7.74
CA PHE A 49 -12.41 -3.96 8.80
C PHE A 49 -12.48 -4.68 10.15
N SER A 50 -13.56 -5.40 10.43
CA SER A 50 -13.66 -6.26 11.60
C SER A 50 -12.60 -7.37 11.57
N LEU A 51 -12.42 -8.02 10.41
CA LEU A 51 -11.36 -9.01 10.19
C LEU A 51 -9.98 -8.40 10.45
N LEU A 52 -9.69 -7.23 9.88
CA LEU A 52 -8.40 -6.55 10.04
C LEU A 52 -8.14 -6.16 11.50
N ALA A 53 -9.15 -5.66 12.21
CA ALA A 53 -9.03 -5.24 13.61
C ALA A 53 -8.67 -6.41 14.56
N CYS A 54 -9.00 -7.65 14.18
CA CYS A 54 -8.63 -8.85 14.92
C CYS A 54 -7.20 -9.34 14.62
N MET A 55 -6.52 -8.80 13.62
CA MET A 55 -5.14 -9.21 13.29
C MET A 55 -4.14 -8.67 14.32
N PRO A 56 -2.92 -9.24 14.42
CA PRO A 56 -1.86 -8.67 15.24
C PRO A 56 -1.57 -7.19 14.91
N LYS A 57 -1.23 -6.39 15.92
CA LYS A 57 -1.09 -4.93 15.75
C LYS A 57 -0.06 -4.54 14.68
N GLU A 58 1.08 -5.23 14.63
CA GLU A 58 2.13 -5.02 13.62
C GLU A 58 1.62 -5.24 12.19
N PHE A 59 0.73 -6.22 12.00
CA PHE A 59 0.09 -6.49 10.73
C PHE A 59 -0.86 -5.35 10.35
N GLN A 60 -1.67 -4.86 11.30
CA GLN A 60 -2.58 -3.74 11.09
C GLN A 60 -1.80 -2.47 10.69
N ASP A 61 -0.73 -2.15 11.42
CA ASP A 61 0.11 -0.98 11.16
C ASP A 61 0.74 -1.07 9.75
N SER A 62 1.26 -2.24 9.39
CA SER A 62 1.83 -2.50 8.05
C SER A 62 0.79 -2.39 6.93
N PHE A 63 -0.45 -2.83 7.19
CA PHE A 63 -1.55 -2.71 6.24
C PHE A 63 -1.88 -1.26 5.95
N TRP A 64 -2.06 -0.43 6.99
CA TRP A 64 -2.37 0.98 6.83
C TRP A 64 -1.23 1.77 6.21
N LEU A 65 0.02 1.40 6.51
CA LEU A 65 1.18 2.00 5.84
C LEU A 65 1.14 1.73 4.33
N LYS A 66 0.93 0.48 3.91
CA LYS A 66 0.84 0.12 2.48
C LYS A 66 -0.34 0.77 1.75
N ILE A 67 -1.49 0.91 2.41
CA ILE A 67 -2.64 1.62 1.85
C ILE A 67 -2.26 3.08 1.59
N ARG A 68 -1.64 3.74 2.57
CA ARG A 68 -1.18 5.13 2.43
C ARG A 68 -0.13 5.25 1.34
N GLU A 69 0.86 4.36 1.28
CA GLU A 69 1.90 4.32 0.23
C GLU A 69 1.30 4.19 -1.18
N GLY A 70 0.27 3.35 -1.33
CA GLY A 70 -0.48 3.20 -2.58
C GLY A 70 -1.20 4.49 -2.99
N GLU A 71 -1.80 5.20 -2.03
CA GLU A 71 -2.40 6.53 -2.23
C GLU A 71 -1.35 7.64 -2.43
N THR A 72 -0.11 7.43 -1.98
CA THR A 72 1.02 8.37 -2.14
C THR A 72 1.87 8.12 -3.36
N SER A 73 1.51 7.17 -4.25
CA SER A 73 2.27 6.93 -5.47
C SER A 73 2.50 8.26 -6.20
N TRP A 74 3.76 8.69 -6.27
CA TRP A 74 4.16 9.94 -6.91
C TRP A 74 3.64 10.01 -8.34
N ARG A 75 3.50 8.85 -9.01
CA ARG A 75 2.92 8.74 -10.33
C ARG A 75 1.46 9.22 -10.36
N ILE A 76 0.65 8.82 -9.39
CA ILE A 76 -0.74 9.28 -9.29
C ILE A 76 -0.78 10.77 -8.97
N ARG A 77 0.06 11.23 -8.03
CA ARG A 77 0.15 12.65 -7.67
C ARG A 77 0.53 13.54 -8.86
N VAL A 78 1.48 13.10 -9.67
CA VAL A 78 1.86 13.78 -10.92
C VAL A 78 0.73 13.73 -11.94
N LEU A 79 0.05 12.59 -12.11
CA LEU A 79 -1.08 12.49 -13.06
C LEU A 79 -2.29 13.34 -12.66
N SER A 80 -2.48 13.60 -11.36
CA SER A 80 -3.56 14.44 -10.83
C SER A 80 -3.19 15.91 -10.62
N ALA A 81 -1.93 16.27 -10.82
CA ALA A 81 -1.45 17.64 -10.60
C ALA A 81 -1.98 18.60 -11.66
N SER A 82 -2.25 19.84 -11.24
CA SER A 82 -2.54 20.94 -12.15
C SER A 82 -1.33 21.30 -13.01
N HIS A 83 -1.56 22.00 -14.13
CA HIS A 83 -0.48 22.47 -15.00
C HIS A 83 0.57 23.32 -14.25
N HIS A 84 0.13 24.14 -13.27
CA HIS A 84 1.01 24.94 -12.43
C HIS A 84 1.92 24.07 -11.55
N GLU A 85 1.35 23.09 -10.86
CA GLU A 85 2.12 22.16 -10.02
C GLU A 85 3.10 21.33 -10.84
N ILE A 86 2.73 20.93 -12.07
CA ILE A 86 3.65 20.26 -12.99
C ILE A 86 4.81 21.17 -13.39
N GLU A 87 4.55 22.45 -13.70
CA GLU A 87 5.60 23.40 -14.02
C GLU A 87 6.57 23.59 -12.84
N GLU A 88 6.06 23.74 -11.62
CA GLU A 88 6.88 23.85 -10.41
C GLU A 88 7.74 22.59 -10.17
N ILE A 89 7.15 21.40 -10.33
CA ILE A 89 7.87 20.13 -10.19
C ILE A 89 9.00 20.05 -11.23
N LEU A 90 8.71 20.34 -12.50
CA LEU A 90 9.71 20.29 -13.58
C LEU A 90 10.83 21.30 -13.35
N ARG A 91 10.50 22.52 -12.90
CA ARG A 91 11.49 23.55 -12.59
C ARG A 91 12.39 23.13 -11.43
N GLY A 92 11.81 22.63 -10.33
CA GLY A 92 12.59 22.15 -9.18
C GLY A 92 13.50 20.97 -9.52
N LEU A 93 13.07 20.07 -10.42
CA LEU A 93 13.91 18.98 -10.91
C LEU A 93 15.06 19.48 -11.79
N ALA A 94 14.80 20.45 -12.68
CA ALA A 94 15.82 21.06 -13.52
C ALA A 94 16.87 21.80 -12.69
N ASP A 95 16.44 22.59 -11.70
CA ASP A 95 17.32 23.34 -10.80
C ASP A 95 18.23 22.38 -10.01
N ARG A 96 17.66 21.32 -9.43
CA ARG A 96 18.43 20.29 -8.73
C ARG A 96 19.46 19.62 -9.63
N TRP A 97 19.09 19.30 -10.87
CA TRP A 97 20.01 18.67 -11.82
C TRP A 97 21.19 19.59 -12.16
N ALA A 98 20.90 20.87 -12.40
CA ALA A 98 21.92 21.88 -12.70
C ALA A 98 22.90 22.05 -11.53
N SER A 99 22.40 22.15 -10.29
CA SER A 99 23.25 22.24 -9.10
C SER A 99 24.14 21.02 -8.90
N SER A 100 23.64 19.81 -9.15
CA SER A 100 24.44 18.58 -9.06
C SER A 100 25.56 18.51 -10.11
N THR A 101 25.36 19.07 -11.30
CA THR A 101 26.40 19.11 -12.35
C THR A 101 27.51 20.14 -12.10
N ASP A 102 27.23 21.21 -11.36
CA ASP A 102 28.23 22.22 -11.03
C ASP A 102 29.18 21.73 -9.93
N GLU A 103 28.68 20.99 -8.92
CA GLU A 103 29.54 20.34 -7.92
C GLU A 103 30.50 19.32 -8.55
N ALA A 104 30.04 18.56 -9.55
CA ALA A 104 30.87 17.60 -10.27
C ALA A 104 31.97 18.24 -11.14
N LYS A 105 31.80 19.49 -11.57
CA LYS A 105 32.81 20.26 -12.34
C LYS A 105 33.85 20.94 -11.46
N ILE A 106 33.53 21.24 -10.20
CA ILE A 106 34.46 21.88 -9.25
C ILE A 106 35.40 20.83 -8.61
N ALA A 107 35.00 19.57 -8.59
CA ALA A 107 35.76 18.46 -8.01
C ALA A 107 36.68 17.72 -9.02
N SER A 108 36.79 18.18 -10.27
CA SER A 108 37.63 17.59 -11.33
C SER A 108 38.67 18.58 -11.83
#